data_AF-A0A0F7VH84-F1
#
_entry.id   AF-A0A0F7VH84-F1
#
_cell.length_a   1.000
_cell.length_b   1.000
_cell.length_c   1.000
_cell.angle_alpha   90.00
_cell.angle_beta   90.00
_cell.angle_gamma   90.00
#
_symmetry.space_group_name_H-M   'P 1'
#
loop_
_entity.id
_entity.type
_entity.pdbx_description
1 polymer ?
#
loop_
_entity_poly.entity_id
_entity_poly.type
_entity_poly.pdbx_seq_one_letter_code
_entity_poly.pdbx_strand_id
1 'polypeptide(L)'
;MNCPSRTDDTLDNPGWNQNPPPFNPDTTTRNDFNGLANARVHRKHAAGTGGAAGDDTMAIDPRPQSLEFPDPTIEKRPGGEVTVAASRCEPHSRTCGSPRRPFSNFSFSASTQHCVRSLVKFGRFIGPGFLIAVAYIDPGNYATDVGAGAQFKFALLFIVLMSNLFAVLLQSLCIKLGSVTGLNLAENCREHLPRWLVIILYIMAEGAIIATDIAEVVGSAIALNLLLHIPLVAGCAITLVDVFFLLLFWRPNGSMLGLRLFEFFVMALVLGVVICFCIQLSLIKNQSVGEVFRGYLPSSAIVQSEGLYQSCGILGATVMPHSLFLGSGVVQARLKDFDVTAGYVESTVPLGSNGGQVEYRPTLHAIRGCMKYSIIELALSLFTFALFVNSAILIVAGASLYDVPGGSDADLFGIHDLLSSSVSPAAGLIFALALLLSGISAGIVCTMAGQMVSEGMLNWSVQPWVRRLITRCISIIPSIIIAAAVGKEGLDKTLTASQVCLSVILPFVSAPLIWFTCFSKYMTVPTEQTADGSGEGEVQVAQVSMRNHWFTTLIAGLVWLLIAVMNVALLVLVGLGKA
;
A
#
# COMPACT_ATOMS: atom_id res chain seq x y z
N MET A 1 38.77 37.68 -20.31
CA MET A 1 39.55 37.80 -21.56
C MET A 1 39.77 36.42 -22.14
N ASN A 2 39.76 36.33 -23.48
CA ASN A 2 39.80 35.17 -24.38
C ASN A 2 38.53 34.29 -24.49
N CYS A 3 37.66 34.69 -25.42
CA CYS A 3 36.95 33.79 -26.34
C CYS A 3 37.74 33.69 -27.67
N PRO A 4 37.41 32.72 -28.53
CA PRO A 4 36.84 33.07 -29.84
C PRO A 4 35.53 32.29 -30.07
N SER A 5 34.39 32.94 -30.27
CA SER A 5 33.88 33.68 -31.45
C SER A 5 33.64 32.80 -32.68
N ARG A 6 32.36 32.56 -32.93
CA ARG A 6 31.75 32.04 -34.16
C ARG A 6 32.20 32.89 -35.37
N THR A 7 32.60 32.23 -36.44
CA THR A 7 33.13 32.81 -37.69
C THR A 7 32.03 32.95 -38.73
N ASP A 8 31.28 34.04 -38.71
CA ASP A 8 30.37 34.39 -39.82
C ASP A 8 30.81 35.75 -40.40
N ASP A 9 30.93 35.83 -41.73
CA ASP A 9 31.43 36.98 -42.50
C ASP A 9 30.50 38.20 -42.38
N THR A 10 31.07 39.37 -42.08
CA THR A 10 30.32 40.60 -41.73
C THR A 10 30.17 41.60 -42.88
N LEU A 11 30.55 41.23 -44.11
CA LEU A 11 30.46 42.13 -45.26
C LEU A 11 29.06 42.21 -45.90
N ASP A 12 28.18 41.26 -45.63
CA ASP A 12 26.85 41.18 -46.27
C ASP A 12 25.68 41.72 -45.44
N ASN A 13 25.88 42.10 -44.17
CA ASN A 13 24.76 42.48 -43.28
C ASN A 13 25.13 43.63 -42.31
N PRO A 14 25.08 44.91 -42.74
CA PRO A 14 25.44 46.07 -41.92
C PRO A 14 24.47 46.39 -40.75
N GLY A 15 23.47 45.54 -40.49
CA GLY A 15 22.44 45.74 -39.46
C GLY A 15 22.54 44.85 -38.21
N TRP A 16 23.57 44.01 -38.07
CA TRP A 16 23.69 43.10 -36.93
C TRP A 16 24.23 43.83 -35.69
N ASN A 17 23.30 44.33 -34.87
CA ASN A 17 23.55 44.91 -33.55
C ASN A 17 23.95 43.81 -32.54
N GLN A 18 25.19 43.83 -32.04
CA GLN A 18 25.72 42.87 -31.07
C GLN A 18 25.61 43.33 -29.61
N ASN A 19 24.44 43.81 -29.19
CA ASN A 19 24.13 43.96 -27.76
C ASN A 19 23.16 42.87 -27.31
N PRO A 20 23.49 42.05 -26.30
CA PRO A 20 22.54 41.10 -25.76
C PRO A 20 21.38 41.83 -25.06
N PRO A 21 20.13 41.37 -25.21
CA PRO A 21 18.97 42.01 -24.59
C PRO A 21 18.99 41.86 -23.05
N PRO A 22 18.42 42.83 -22.30
CA PRO A 22 18.53 42.93 -20.84
C PRO A 22 17.77 41.84 -20.04
N PHE A 23 17.17 40.86 -20.69
CA PHE A 23 16.39 39.79 -20.06
C PHE A 23 16.81 38.39 -20.56
N ASN A 24 18.10 38.11 -20.58
CA ASN A 24 18.59 36.74 -20.79
C ASN A 24 18.59 36.00 -19.43
N PRO A 25 17.89 34.85 -19.28
CA PRO A 25 17.74 34.14 -18.00
C PRO A 25 19.01 33.49 -17.44
N ASP A 26 20.14 33.57 -18.13
CA ASP A 26 21.42 32.96 -17.71
C ASP A 26 22.20 33.75 -16.63
N THR A 27 21.65 34.86 -16.10
CA THR A 27 22.31 35.68 -15.07
C THR A 27 21.83 35.48 -13.63
N THR A 28 21.01 34.45 -13.35
CA THR A 28 20.60 34.13 -11.97
C THR A 28 20.80 32.66 -11.62
N THR A 29 22.06 32.21 -11.56
CA THR A 29 22.46 31.09 -10.67
C THR A 29 23.98 31.05 -10.46
N ARG A 30 24.57 32.13 -9.94
CA ARG A 30 25.85 32.06 -9.22
C ARG A 30 25.70 32.73 -7.86
N ASN A 31 24.93 32.07 -7.01
CA ASN A 31 25.17 32.10 -5.59
C ASN A 31 24.78 30.73 -5.01
N ASP A 32 25.68 30.21 -4.18
CA ASP A 32 25.62 28.95 -3.44
C ASP A 32 25.57 27.63 -4.22
N PHE A 33 26.73 26.97 -4.29
CA PHE A 33 26.92 25.67 -3.62
C PHE A 33 28.42 25.30 -3.60
N ASN A 34 28.95 25.14 -2.40
CA ASN A 34 30.33 24.82 -2.03
C ASN A 34 31.03 23.76 -2.92
N GLY A 35 31.82 24.21 -3.90
CA GLY A 35 33.18 23.69 -4.15
C GLY A 35 33.39 22.19 -4.42
N LEU A 36 32.43 21.45 -4.98
CA LEU A 36 32.55 19.98 -5.14
C LEU A 36 32.18 19.44 -6.53
N ALA A 37 32.39 20.22 -7.59
CA ALA A 37 32.14 19.78 -8.97
C ALA A 37 33.36 19.98 -9.88
N ASN A 38 34.49 19.31 -9.58
CA ASN A 38 35.59 19.20 -10.55
C ASN A 38 36.47 17.96 -10.36
N ALA A 39 35.87 16.77 -10.25
CA ALA A 39 36.60 15.50 -10.10
C ALA A 39 36.12 14.38 -11.05
N ARG A 40 35.69 14.71 -12.28
CA ARG A 40 35.27 13.69 -13.27
C ARG A 40 35.91 13.77 -14.66
N VAL A 41 36.96 14.58 -14.86
CA VAL A 41 37.56 14.77 -16.20
C VAL A 41 38.99 14.22 -16.35
N HIS A 42 39.50 13.41 -15.42
CA HIS A 42 40.85 12.81 -15.56
C HIS A 42 40.94 11.27 -15.59
N ARG A 43 39.88 10.56 -16.00
CA ARG A 43 39.96 9.10 -16.19
C ARG A 43 39.42 8.65 -17.54
N LYS A 44 40.10 9.05 -18.62
CA LYS A 44 40.08 8.39 -19.93
C LYS A 44 41.22 8.97 -20.77
N HIS A 45 42.39 8.32 -20.71
CA HIS A 45 43.43 8.24 -21.74
C HIS A 45 44.71 7.69 -21.07
N ALA A 46 44.92 6.38 -21.14
CA ALA A 46 46.24 5.74 -21.08
C ALA A 46 46.09 4.23 -21.29
N ALA A 47 45.94 3.81 -22.55
CA ALA A 47 46.30 2.48 -23.01
C ALA A 47 47.08 2.70 -24.32
N GLY A 48 48.35 2.28 -24.35
CA GLY A 48 49.16 2.29 -25.57
C GLY A 48 50.63 2.70 -25.39
N THR A 49 51.49 1.68 -25.30
CA THR A 49 52.80 1.53 -25.98
C THR A 49 53.94 2.55 -25.75
N GLY A 50 55.03 2.06 -25.12
CA GLY A 50 56.34 1.92 -25.77
C GLY A 50 57.39 3.05 -25.62
N GLY A 51 58.48 2.73 -24.89
CA GLY A 51 59.86 3.00 -25.34
C GLY A 51 60.61 4.26 -24.88
N ALA A 52 61.79 4.02 -24.28
CA ALA A 52 63.04 4.80 -24.30
C ALA A 52 63.34 5.88 -23.21
N ALA A 53 64.35 5.54 -22.39
CA ALA A 53 65.60 6.26 -22.03
C ALA A 53 65.63 7.54 -21.15
N GLY A 54 66.62 7.54 -20.23
CA GLY A 54 67.23 8.71 -19.53
C GLY A 54 66.69 8.96 -18.12
N ASP A 55 67.30 8.46 -17.04
CA ASP A 55 68.49 8.97 -16.30
C ASP A 55 68.29 10.37 -15.67
N ASP A 56 68.09 10.41 -14.35
CA ASP A 56 68.82 11.27 -13.38
C ASP A 56 68.13 11.38 -11.99
N THR A 57 68.71 10.65 -11.02
CA THR A 57 69.37 11.15 -9.79
C THR A 57 68.60 11.90 -8.66
N MET A 58 68.81 11.36 -7.43
CA MET A 58 68.77 11.94 -6.05
C MET A 58 67.40 12.15 -5.36
N ALA A 59 67.01 11.34 -4.35
CA ALA A 59 67.50 11.23 -2.96
C ALA A 59 67.05 12.36 -2.02
N ILE A 60 66.42 11.98 -0.90
CA ILE A 60 66.60 12.43 0.51
C ILE A 60 65.27 12.32 1.28
N ASP A 61 65.27 11.40 2.24
CA ASP A 61 64.36 11.36 3.40
C ASP A 61 65.05 12.13 4.55
N PRO A 62 64.33 12.80 5.46
CA PRO A 62 64.23 12.20 6.79
C PRO A 62 62.95 12.51 7.58
N ARG A 63 62.52 11.53 8.40
CA ARG A 63 61.63 11.69 9.57
C ARG A 63 62.29 12.47 10.72
N PRO A 64 61.51 12.93 11.72
CA PRO A 64 61.55 12.26 13.04
C PRO A 64 60.18 12.18 13.79
N GLN A 65 59.90 11.05 14.47
CA GLN A 65 59.72 10.88 15.95
C GLN A 65 58.32 11.29 16.50
N SER A 66 57.67 10.69 17.50
CA SER A 66 57.75 9.46 18.32
C SER A 66 56.67 9.59 19.41
N LEU A 67 56.02 8.51 19.89
CA LEU A 67 55.64 8.29 21.31
C LEU A 67 54.95 6.91 21.48
N GLU A 68 55.13 6.33 22.67
CA GLU A 68 55.32 4.91 23.00
C GLU A 68 54.07 4.09 23.43
N PHE A 69 54.26 2.76 23.42
CA PHE A 69 53.41 1.64 23.91
C PHE A 69 53.51 1.46 25.46
N PRO A 70 52.74 0.53 26.14
CA PRO A 70 53.04 -0.93 26.17
C PRO A 70 51.83 -1.91 26.30
N ASP A 71 51.98 -3.11 25.70
CA ASP A 71 51.28 -4.38 26.04
C ASP A 71 51.81 -4.99 27.36
N PRO A 72 51.17 -6.06 27.90
CA PRO A 72 51.77 -7.42 27.79
C PRO A 72 50.69 -8.54 27.72
N THR A 73 50.87 -9.82 27.36
CA THR A 73 51.92 -10.83 27.59
C THR A 73 51.78 -12.00 26.59
N ILE A 74 52.89 -12.72 26.43
CA ILE A 74 53.19 -13.86 25.54
C ILE A 74 52.90 -15.21 26.23
N GLU A 75 52.45 -16.24 25.50
CA GLU A 75 52.99 -17.60 25.70
C GLU A 75 52.98 -18.49 24.43
N LYS A 76 54.09 -19.22 24.27
CA LYS A 76 54.60 -20.05 23.15
C LYS A 76 54.02 -21.48 23.20
N ARG A 77 53.90 -22.31 22.14
CA ARG A 77 54.93 -23.07 21.36
C ARG A 77 54.22 -24.30 20.69
N PRO A 78 54.86 -25.16 19.84
CA PRO A 78 55.27 -24.97 18.45
C PRO A 78 54.80 -26.11 17.48
N GLY A 79 55.19 -26.03 16.21
CA GLY A 79 55.61 -27.21 15.42
C GLY A 79 54.70 -27.61 14.26
N GLY A 80 55.05 -27.18 13.04
CA GLY A 80 54.56 -27.79 11.80
C GLY A 80 55.53 -28.82 11.26
N GLU A 81 55.05 -29.73 10.41
CA GLU A 81 55.69 -30.08 9.13
C GLU A 81 54.76 -30.93 8.25
N VAL A 82 55.02 -30.84 6.95
CA VAL A 82 54.21 -31.24 5.79
C VAL A 82 54.71 -32.58 5.26
N THR A 83 53.84 -33.48 4.77
CA THR A 83 54.18 -34.39 3.64
C THR A 83 52.96 -35.10 3.00
N VAL A 84 52.64 -34.65 1.78
CA VAL A 84 52.37 -35.38 0.52
C VAL A 84 51.78 -36.81 0.52
N ALA A 85 50.59 -36.89 -0.09
CA ALA A 85 50.01 -37.89 -1.00
C ALA A 85 50.34 -39.41 -0.90
N ALA A 86 49.29 -40.23 -0.83
CA ALA A 86 49.16 -41.45 -1.66
C ALA A 86 47.70 -41.92 -1.77
N SER A 87 47.30 -42.15 -3.02
CA SER A 87 46.06 -42.80 -3.46
C SER A 87 46.04 -44.29 -3.09
N ARG A 88 44.89 -44.82 -2.65
CA ARG A 88 44.48 -46.20 -2.98
C ARG A 88 42.98 -46.46 -2.77
N CYS A 89 42.36 -46.99 -3.81
CA CYS A 89 40.99 -47.52 -3.84
C CYS A 89 40.83 -48.83 -3.03
N GLU A 90 39.68 -48.92 -2.34
CA GLU A 90 38.74 -50.07 -2.15
C GLU A 90 39.25 -51.40 -1.49
N PRO A 91 38.41 -52.24 -0.83
CA PRO A 91 36.96 -52.42 -1.02
C PRO A 91 36.08 -52.62 0.26
N HIS A 92 34.77 -52.68 0.00
CA HIS A 92 33.63 -53.08 0.84
C HIS A 92 33.84 -53.87 2.14
N SER A 93 33.19 -53.42 3.23
CA SER A 93 32.47 -54.32 4.13
C SER A 93 31.14 -53.70 4.61
N ARG A 94 30.06 -54.45 4.39
CA ARG A 94 28.72 -54.15 4.89
C ARG A 94 28.67 -54.49 6.38
N THR A 95 28.39 -53.52 7.24
CA THR A 95 27.75 -53.79 8.53
C THR A 95 26.60 -52.81 8.76
N CYS A 96 25.42 -53.41 8.90
CA CYS A 96 24.16 -52.76 9.20
C CYS A 96 24.21 -52.23 10.64
N GLY A 97 24.04 -50.92 10.81
CA GLY A 97 23.98 -50.28 12.13
C GLY A 97 23.18 -48.99 12.04
N SER A 98 21.88 -49.07 12.34
CA SER A 98 20.99 -47.92 12.48
C SER A 98 21.54 -46.92 13.52
N PRO A 99 21.69 -45.62 13.23
CA PRO A 99 21.94 -44.65 14.29
C PRO A 99 20.63 -44.41 15.03
N ARG A 100 20.46 -45.09 16.17
CA ARG A 100 19.46 -44.73 17.19
C ARG A 100 19.73 -43.28 17.61
N ARG A 101 18.87 -42.35 17.17
CA ARG A 101 18.83 -40.98 17.70
C ARG A 101 18.41 -41.06 19.18
N PRO A 102 19.15 -40.45 20.13
CA PRO A 102 18.61 -40.26 21.46
C PRO A 102 17.55 -39.15 21.39
N PHE A 103 16.31 -39.53 21.70
CA PHE A 103 15.26 -38.59 22.08
C PHE A 103 15.54 -38.13 23.52
N SER A 104 15.95 -36.87 23.70
CA SER A 104 15.57 -36.05 24.86
C SER A 104 16.16 -34.64 24.76
N ASN A 105 15.38 -33.70 25.30
CA ASN A 105 15.64 -32.27 25.49
C ASN A 105 15.29 -31.36 24.30
N PHE A 106 13.99 -31.28 24.03
CA PHE A 106 13.39 -30.11 23.38
C PHE A 106 13.63 -28.89 24.29
N SER A 107 14.66 -28.10 23.97
CA SER A 107 14.97 -26.86 24.69
C SER A 107 13.87 -25.85 24.44
N PHE A 108 12.99 -25.67 25.43
CA PHE A 108 11.94 -24.65 25.43
C PHE A 108 12.53 -23.24 25.21
N SER A 109 13.77 -23.00 25.68
CA SER A 109 14.51 -21.74 25.48
C SER A 109 14.88 -21.46 24.01
N ALA A 110 15.30 -22.49 23.26
CA ALA A 110 15.62 -22.34 21.84
C ALA A 110 14.38 -22.05 20.99
N SER A 111 13.24 -22.69 21.31
CA SER A 111 11.95 -22.44 20.64
C SER A 111 11.45 -21.01 20.88
N THR A 112 11.58 -20.50 22.11
CA THR A 112 11.21 -19.11 22.45
C THR A 112 12.12 -18.10 21.75
N GLN A 113 13.43 -18.35 21.67
CA GLN A 113 14.35 -17.49 20.91
C GLN A 113 14.07 -17.51 19.39
N HIS A 114 13.71 -18.66 18.83
CA HIS A 114 13.27 -18.76 17.43
C HIS A 114 11.95 -18.04 17.18
N CYS A 115 10.99 -18.14 18.11
CA CYS A 115 9.72 -17.43 18.04
C CYS A 115 9.91 -15.91 18.15
N VAL A 116 10.72 -15.44 19.11
CA VAL A 116 11.06 -14.01 19.27
C VAL A 116 11.80 -13.47 18.05
N ARG A 117 12.78 -14.20 17.49
CA ARG A 117 13.45 -13.78 16.24
C ARG A 117 12.49 -13.74 15.06
N SER A 118 11.52 -14.65 14.98
CA SER A 118 10.50 -14.66 13.93
C SER A 118 9.50 -13.52 14.10
N LEU A 119 9.10 -13.20 15.34
CA LEU A 119 8.26 -12.06 15.69
C LEU A 119 8.95 -10.72 15.43
N VAL A 120 10.24 -10.59 15.74
CA VAL A 120 11.03 -9.38 15.44
C VAL A 120 11.21 -9.21 13.93
N LYS A 121 11.43 -10.30 13.19
CA LYS A 121 11.45 -10.26 11.72
C LYS A 121 10.08 -9.86 11.17
N PHE A 122 9.00 -10.45 11.65
CA PHE A 122 7.63 -10.09 11.27
C PHE A 122 7.32 -8.62 11.61
N GLY A 123 7.76 -8.14 12.77
CA GLY A 123 7.61 -6.75 13.22
C GLY A 123 8.26 -5.72 12.28
N ARG A 124 9.31 -6.09 11.53
CA ARG A 124 9.89 -5.21 10.49
C ARG A 124 9.03 -5.13 9.22
N PHE A 125 8.13 -6.09 9.01
CA PHE A 125 7.20 -6.16 7.89
C PHE A 125 5.81 -5.62 8.23
N ILE A 126 5.52 -5.31 9.50
CA ILE A 126 4.29 -4.62 9.91
C ILE A 126 4.27 -3.22 9.30
N GLY A 127 3.15 -2.85 8.66
CA GLY A 127 2.96 -1.51 8.08
C GLY A 127 2.07 -1.52 6.84
N PRO A 128 2.49 -2.19 5.74
CA PRO A 128 1.73 -2.25 4.50
C PRO A 128 0.29 -2.75 4.66
N GLY A 129 0.07 -3.83 5.41
CA GLY A 129 -1.26 -4.40 5.65
C GLY A 129 -2.11 -3.52 6.54
N PHE A 130 -1.53 -2.81 7.51
CA PHE A 130 -2.25 -1.77 8.27
C PHE A 130 -2.67 -0.61 7.38
N LEU A 131 -1.79 -0.12 6.51
CA LEU A 131 -2.10 0.96 5.57
C LEU A 131 -3.23 0.55 4.61
N ILE A 132 -3.25 -0.71 4.17
CA ILE A 132 -4.34 -1.25 3.35
C ILE A 132 -5.61 -1.38 4.18
N ALA A 133 -5.54 -1.92 5.41
CA ALA A 133 -6.69 -2.12 6.29
C ALA A 133 -7.42 -0.82 6.65
N VAL A 134 -6.72 0.32 6.66
CA VAL A 134 -7.31 1.65 6.87
C VAL A 134 -8.37 2.00 5.83
N ALA A 135 -8.15 1.60 4.57
CA ALA A 135 -9.13 1.80 3.52
C ALA A 135 -10.47 1.14 3.88
N TYR A 136 -10.43 0.05 4.63
CA TYR A 136 -11.59 -0.75 5.01
C TYR A 136 -12.23 -0.29 6.33
N ILE A 137 -11.81 0.85 6.88
CA ILE A 137 -12.36 1.43 8.12
C ILE A 137 -12.80 2.88 7.85
N ASP A 138 -13.19 3.20 6.62
CA ASP A 138 -13.59 4.55 6.22
C ASP A 138 -15.05 4.88 6.63
N PRO A 139 -15.47 6.16 6.58
CA PRO A 139 -16.85 6.54 6.90
C PRO A 139 -17.90 5.93 5.96
N GLY A 140 -17.51 5.52 4.75
CA GLY A 140 -18.38 4.80 3.82
C GLY A 140 -18.86 3.47 4.40
N ASN A 141 -17.94 2.69 4.99
CA ASN A 141 -18.28 1.45 5.67
C ASN A 141 -19.19 1.67 6.88
N TYR A 142 -18.99 2.76 7.62
CA TYR A 142 -19.84 3.08 8.77
C TYR A 142 -21.30 3.25 8.33
N ALA A 143 -21.56 3.96 7.23
CA ALA A 143 -22.92 4.19 6.74
C ALA A 143 -23.62 2.88 6.40
N THR A 144 -22.94 2.00 5.65
CA THR A 144 -23.52 0.71 5.24
C THR A 144 -23.71 -0.23 6.42
N ASP A 145 -22.78 -0.26 7.37
CA ASP A 145 -22.86 -1.14 8.54
C ASP A 145 -23.89 -0.66 9.57
N VAL A 146 -24.04 0.66 9.74
CA VAL A 146 -25.10 1.25 10.59
C VAL A 146 -26.48 0.96 10.00
N GLY A 147 -26.67 1.21 8.71
CA GLY A 147 -27.92 0.89 8.02
C GLY A 147 -28.25 -0.61 8.10
N ALA A 148 -27.23 -1.47 8.01
CA ALA A 148 -27.35 -2.92 8.14
C ALA A 148 -27.74 -3.40 9.53
N GLY A 149 -27.11 -2.86 10.57
CA GLY A 149 -27.46 -3.18 11.94
C GLY A 149 -28.86 -2.70 12.28
N ALA A 150 -29.23 -1.49 11.84
CA ALA A 150 -30.51 -0.90 12.16
C ALA A 150 -31.70 -1.65 11.54
N GLN A 151 -31.58 -2.11 10.28
CA GLN A 151 -32.68 -2.81 9.59
C GLN A 151 -32.72 -4.32 9.87
N PHE A 152 -31.56 -4.98 10.04
CA PHE A 152 -31.47 -6.44 10.09
C PHE A 152 -30.84 -6.99 11.38
N LYS A 153 -30.67 -6.15 12.41
CA LYS A 153 -30.05 -6.44 13.72
C LYS A 153 -28.63 -7.01 13.58
N PHE A 154 -28.50 -8.33 13.42
CA PHE A 154 -27.25 -9.08 13.32
C PHE A 154 -27.18 -9.97 12.07
N ALA A 155 -28.23 -10.04 11.25
CA ALA A 155 -28.34 -11.02 10.17
C ALA A 155 -27.35 -10.78 9.02
N LEU A 156 -26.86 -9.53 8.86
CA LEU A 156 -25.90 -9.14 7.83
C LEU A 156 -24.43 -9.26 8.26
N LEU A 157 -24.13 -9.68 9.51
CA LEU A 157 -22.75 -9.98 9.95
C LEU A 157 -22.08 -11.05 9.08
N PHE A 158 -22.84 -12.03 8.58
CA PHE A 158 -22.34 -13.00 7.62
C PHE A 158 -21.82 -12.35 6.32
N ILE A 159 -22.49 -11.30 5.83
CA ILE A 159 -22.07 -10.59 4.61
C ILE A 159 -20.83 -9.76 4.87
N VAL A 160 -20.71 -9.10 6.03
CA VAL A 160 -19.48 -8.41 6.45
C VAL A 160 -18.30 -9.38 6.48
N LEU A 161 -18.48 -10.57 7.06
CA LEU A 161 -17.44 -11.61 7.10
C LEU A 161 -17.04 -12.09 5.70
N MET A 162 -18.02 -12.42 4.85
CA MET A 162 -17.79 -12.89 3.48
C MET A 162 -17.10 -11.81 2.63
N SER A 163 -17.54 -10.56 2.76
CA SER A 163 -16.97 -9.41 2.07
C SER A 163 -15.52 -9.19 2.46
N ASN A 164 -15.19 -9.27 3.75
CA ASN A 164 -13.82 -9.18 4.21
C ASN A 164 -12.94 -10.35 3.74
N LEU A 165 -13.50 -11.57 3.63
CA LEU A 165 -12.78 -12.70 3.05
C LEU A 165 -12.47 -12.47 1.56
N PHE A 166 -13.39 -11.87 0.81
CA PHE A 166 -13.15 -11.47 -0.58
C PHE A 166 -12.08 -10.38 -0.68
N ALA A 167 -12.11 -9.39 0.22
CA ALA A 167 -11.08 -8.37 0.32
C ALA A 167 -9.69 -8.98 0.55
N VAL A 168 -9.55 -9.88 1.53
CA VAL A 168 -8.28 -10.58 1.80
C VAL A 168 -7.81 -11.37 0.59
N LEU A 169 -8.71 -12.09 -0.09
CA LEU A 169 -8.38 -12.82 -1.31
C LEU A 169 -7.85 -11.86 -2.40
N LEU A 170 -8.62 -10.82 -2.76
CA LEU A 170 -8.25 -9.89 -3.83
C LEU A 170 -6.98 -9.12 -3.49
N GLN A 171 -6.82 -8.67 -2.25
CA GLN A 171 -5.61 -7.98 -1.81
C GLN A 171 -4.38 -8.89 -1.79
N SER A 172 -4.54 -10.19 -1.46
CA SER A 172 -3.44 -11.15 -1.57
C SER A 172 -2.98 -11.34 -3.02
N LEU A 173 -3.92 -11.25 -3.98
CA LEU A 173 -3.61 -11.25 -5.41
C LEU A 173 -2.88 -9.96 -5.83
N CYS A 174 -3.28 -8.80 -5.30
CA CYS A 174 -2.59 -7.53 -5.53
C CYS A 174 -1.15 -7.56 -5.04
N ILE A 175 -0.92 -8.03 -3.82
CA ILE A 175 0.42 -8.19 -3.23
C ILE A 175 1.27 -9.10 -4.11
N LYS A 176 0.70 -10.22 -4.56
CA LYS A 176 1.39 -11.17 -5.42
C LYS A 176 1.75 -10.56 -6.78
N LEU A 177 0.83 -9.83 -7.41
CA LEU A 177 1.06 -9.12 -8.66
C LEU A 177 2.21 -8.11 -8.52
N GLY A 178 2.14 -7.23 -7.52
CA GLY A 178 3.18 -6.22 -7.26
C GLY A 178 4.54 -6.83 -6.93
N SER A 179 4.55 -7.93 -6.18
CA SER A 179 5.77 -8.65 -5.79
C SER A 179 6.43 -9.37 -6.97
N VAL A 180 5.66 -10.01 -7.85
CA VAL A 180 6.21 -10.82 -8.95
C VAL A 180 6.58 -9.98 -10.16
N THR A 181 5.73 -9.02 -10.54
CA THR A 181 5.94 -8.22 -11.76
C THR A 181 6.89 -7.06 -11.55
N GLY A 182 7.06 -6.59 -10.29
CA GLY A 182 7.75 -5.34 -10.00
C GLY A 182 6.96 -4.10 -10.40
N LEU A 183 5.73 -4.27 -10.87
CA LEU A 183 4.83 -3.20 -11.31
C LEU A 183 3.54 -3.21 -10.48
N ASN A 184 3.01 -2.03 -10.19
CA ASN A 184 1.71 -1.94 -9.55
C ASN A 184 0.58 -2.32 -10.55
N LEU A 185 -0.64 -2.48 -10.07
CA LEU A 185 -1.78 -2.89 -10.91
C LEU A 185 -2.05 -1.87 -12.04
N ALA A 186 -1.91 -0.58 -11.77
CA ALA A 186 -2.13 0.48 -12.75
C ALA A 186 -1.08 0.46 -13.88
N GLU A 187 0.19 0.27 -13.53
CA GLU A 187 1.31 0.10 -14.47
C GLU A 187 1.16 -1.17 -15.30
N ASN A 188 0.76 -2.28 -14.69
CA ASN A 188 0.47 -3.53 -15.40
C ASN A 188 -0.67 -3.37 -16.41
N CYS A 189 -1.72 -2.63 -16.05
CA CYS A 189 -2.80 -2.27 -16.97
C CYS A 189 -2.26 -1.47 -18.15
N ARG A 190 -1.41 -0.46 -17.91
CA ARG A 190 -0.82 0.36 -18.97
C ARG A 190 0.04 -0.44 -19.95
N GLU A 191 0.87 -1.34 -19.41
CA GLU A 191 1.85 -2.09 -20.22
C GLU A 191 1.18 -3.17 -21.09
N HIS A 192 0.11 -3.78 -20.61
CA HIS A 192 -0.45 -4.98 -21.23
C HIS A 192 -1.83 -4.80 -21.87
N LEU A 193 -2.54 -3.70 -21.59
CA LEU A 193 -3.87 -3.43 -22.16
C LEU A 193 -3.80 -2.37 -23.26
N PRO A 194 -4.73 -2.38 -24.22
CA PRO A 194 -4.79 -1.34 -25.24
C PRO A 194 -5.17 0.02 -24.62
N ARG A 195 -4.61 1.11 -25.17
CA ARG A 195 -4.74 2.48 -24.64
C ARG A 195 -6.19 2.91 -24.35
N TRP A 196 -7.15 2.50 -25.19
CA TRP A 196 -8.56 2.83 -24.99
C TRP A 196 -9.12 2.22 -23.68
N LEU A 197 -8.74 0.98 -23.36
CA LEU A 197 -9.19 0.31 -22.15
C LEU A 197 -8.53 0.89 -20.90
N VAL A 198 -7.24 1.27 -21.00
CA VAL A 198 -6.52 1.95 -19.92
C VAL A 198 -7.18 3.29 -19.57
N ILE A 199 -7.60 4.07 -20.57
CA ILE A 199 -8.29 5.35 -20.33
C ILE A 199 -9.65 5.13 -19.64
N ILE A 200 -10.42 4.11 -20.06
CA ILE A 200 -11.70 3.78 -19.42
C ILE A 200 -11.47 3.36 -17.96
N LEU A 201 -10.50 2.48 -17.71
CA LEU A 201 -10.14 2.04 -16.36
C LEU A 201 -9.62 3.20 -15.49
N TYR A 202 -8.89 4.15 -16.08
CA TYR A 202 -8.44 5.36 -15.40
C TYR A 202 -9.63 6.22 -14.95
N ILE A 203 -10.58 6.50 -15.85
CA ILE A 203 -11.78 7.28 -15.51
C ILE A 203 -12.60 6.58 -14.42
N MET A 204 -12.76 5.26 -14.51
CA MET A 204 -13.44 4.49 -13.47
C MET A 204 -12.70 4.53 -12.14
N ALA A 205 -11.37 4.39 -12.14
CA ALA A 205 -10.56 4.41 -10.93
C ALA A 205 -10.55 5.80 -10.26
N GLU A 206 -10.44 6.89 -11.03
CA GLU A 206 -10.58 8.25 -10.50
C GLU A 206 -12.01 8.50 -10.00
N GLY A 207 -13.03 8.00 -10.68
CA GLY A 207 -14.41 8.03 -10.21
C GLY A 207 -14.59 7.35 -8.85
N ALA A 208 -13.96 6.19 -8.65
CA ALA A 208 -13.95 5.51 -7.36
C ALA A 208 -13.21 6.32 -6.28
N ILE A 209 -12.08 6.94 -6.61
CA ILE A 209 -11.33 7.79 -5.67
C ILE A 209 -12.16 9.00 -5.26
N ILE A 210 -12.83 9.67 -6.20
CA ILE A 210 -13.72 10.80 -5.93
C ILE A 210 -14.93 10.36 -5.08
N ALA A 211 -15.52 9.21 -5.38
CA ALA A 211 -16.64 8.66 -4.59
C ALA A 211 -16.23 8.40 -3.13
N THR A 212 -15.05 7.81 -2.90
CA THR A 212 -14.51 7.63 -1.55
C THR A 212 -14.19 8.97 -0.88
N ASP A 213 -13.59 9.91 -1.60
CA ASP A 213 -13.26 11.23 -1.04
C ASP A 213 -14.54 12.01 -0.64
N ILE A 214 -15.65 11.85 -1.38
CA ILE A 214 -16.97 12.37 -0.97
C ILE A 214 -17.39 11.72 0.35
N ALA A 215 -17.30 10.39 0.49
CA ALA A 215 -17.66 9.71 1.73
C ALA A 215 -16.83 10.21 2.92
N GLU A 216 -15.56 10.48 2.69
CA GLU A 216 -14.63 11.01 3.68
C GLU A 216 -14.96 12.46 4.09
N VAL A 217 -15.23 13.35 3.12
CA VAL A 217 -15.65 14.74 3.37
C VAL A 217 -16.93 14.74 4.19
N VAL A 218 -17.93 13.96 3.77
CA VAL A 218 -19.23 13.89 4.42
C VAL A 218 -19.09 13.33 5.83
N GLY A 219 -18.42 12.20 6.00
CA GLY A 219 -18.19 11.59 7.32
C GLY A 219 -17.44 12.52 8.27
N SER A 220 -16.40 13.20 7.80
CA SER A 220 -15.64 14.16 8.60
C SER A 220 -16.45 15.41 8.95
N ALA A 221 -17.27 15.91 8.02
CA ALA A 221 -18.17 17.05 8.27
C ALA A 221 -19.25 16.70 9.30
N ILE A 222 -19.81 15.47 9.23
CA ILE A 222 -20.73 14.94 10.24
C ILE A 222 -20.02 14.84 11.59
N ALA A 223 -18.82 14.27 11.65
CA ALA A 223 -18.05 14.17 12.89
C ALA A 223 -17.77 15.54 13.53
N LEU A 224 -17.40 16.54 12.74
CA LEU A 224 -17.18 17.92 13.21
C LEU A 224 -18.48 18.58 13.70
N ASN A 225 -19.61 18.30 13.04
CA ASN A 225 -20.92 18.77 13.51
C ASN A 225 -21.27 18.15 14.86
N LEU A 226 -21.00 16.86 15.06
CA LEU A 226 -21.30 16.15 16.30
C LEU A 226 -20.36 16.56 17.45
N LEU A 227 -19.06 16.74 17.19
CA LEU A 227 -18.06 17.09 18.23
C LEU A 227 -18.10 18.55 18.64
N LEU A 228 -18.15 19.47 17.68
CA LEU A 228 -17.93 20.90 17.88
C LEU A 228 -19.17 21.74 17.59
N HIS A 229 -20.30 21.11 17.23
CA HIS A 229 -21.55 21.80 16.84
C HIS A 229 -21.35 22.79 15.67
N ILE A 230 -20.38 22.52 14.79
CA ILE A 230 -20.06 23.34 13.62
C ILE A 230 -21.09 23.06 12.51
N PRO A 231 -21.66 24.06 11.83
CA PRO A 231 -22.61 23.82 10.74
C PRO A 231 -22.00 23.00 9.60
N LEU A 232 -22.77 22.10 8.99
CA LEU A 232 -22.29 21.11 8.01
C LEU A 232 -21.51 21.72 6.84
N VAL A 233 -21.96 22.88 6.35
CA VAL A 233 -21.28 23.62 5.27
C VAL A 233 -19.87 24.04 5.69
N ALA A 234 -19.72 24.56 6.92
CA ALA A 234 -18.41 24.92 7.47
C ALA A 234 -17.58 23.67 7.78
N GLY A 235 -18.22 22.59 8.26
CA GLY A 235 -17.57 21.29 8.44
C GLY A 235 -16.92 20.79 7.16
N CYS A 236 -17.66 20.80 6.04
CA CYS A 236 -17.13 20.44 4.72
C CYS A 236 -15.95 21.34 4.32
N ALA A 237 -16.03 22.65 4.56
CA ALA A 237 -14.93 23.56 4.23
C ALA A 237 -13.68 23.34 5.10
N ILE A 238 -13.85 23.09 6.41
CA ILE A 238 -12.76 22.79 7.35
C ILE A 238 -12.02 21.52 6.96
N THR A 239 -12.69 20.58 6.29
CA THR A 239 -12.04 19.35 5.85
C THR A 239 -10.90 19.59 4.86
N LEU A 240 -10.80 20.77 4.22
CA LEU A 240 -9.61 21.17 3.43
C LEU A 240 -8.34 21.27 4.26
N VAL A 241 -8.45 21.38 5.58
CA VAL A 241 -7.30 21.47 6.48
C VAL A 241 -6.47 20.18 6.45
N ASP A 242 -7.10 19.04 6.12
CA ASP A 242 -6.42 17.75 5.97
C ASP A 242 -5.30 17.76 4.91
N VAL A 243 -5.42 18.61 3.89
CA VAL A 243 -4.42 18.78 2.83
C VAL A 243 -3.12 19.34 3.42
N PHE A 244 -3.23 20.23 4.42
CA PHE A 244 -2.06 20.74 5.13
C PHE A 244 -1.41 19.66 6.00
N PHE A 245 -2.18 18.74 6.58
CA PHE A 245 -1.61 17.58 7.25
C PHE A 245 -0.83 16.70 6.27
N LEU A 246 -1.36 16.47 5.07
CA LEU A 246 -0.66 15.70 4.04
C LEU A 246 0.64 16.37 3.59
N LEU A 247 0.64 17.69 3.43
CA LEU A 247 1.84 18.49 3.17
C LEU A 247 2.91 18.34 4.28
N LEU A 248 2.50 18.28 5.54
CA LEU A 248 3.41 18.14 6.68
C LEU A 248 4.11 16.77 6.73
N PHE A 249 3.43 15.72 6.29
CA PHE A 249 3.97 14.36 6.23
C PHE A 249 4.67 14.03 4.90
N TRP A 250 4.40 14.77 3.82
CA TRP A 250 5.01 14.52 2.53
C TRP A 250 6.47 14.97 2.48
N ARG A 251 7.41 14.01 2.50
CA ARG A 251 8.83 14.24 2.21
C ARG A 251 9.23 13.54 0.90
N PRO A 252 9.58 14.29 -0.16
CA PRO A 252 9.85 13.74 -1.50
C PRO A 252 11.05 12.78 -1.58
N ASN A 253 12.00 12.87 -0.65
CA ASN A 253 13.15 11.96 -0.58
C ASN A 253 12.90 10.89 0.49
N GLY A 254 12.05 9.91 0.16
CA GLY A 254 11.61 8.87 1.08
C GLY A 254 12.72 7.90 1.46
N SER A 255 13.51 8.24 2.49
CA SER A 255 14.20 7.23 3.28
C SER A 255 13.16 6.28 3.90
N MET A 256 13.52 5.01 4.11
CA MET A 256 12.65 4.02 4.76
C MET A 256 12.10 4.50 6.12
N LEU A 257 12.78 5.45 6.76
CA LEU A 257 12.35 6.07 8.01
C LEU A 257 11.10 6.94 7.82
N GLY A 258 10.99 7.69 6.72
CA GLY A 258 9.80 8.50 6.42
C GLY A 258 8.56 7.64 6.19
N LEU A 259 8.70 6.56 5.41
CA LEU A 259 7.63 5.60 5.17
C LEU A 259 7.17 4.92 6.47
N ARG A 260 8.11 4.49 7.33
CA ARG A 260 7.77 3.86 8.62
C ARG A 260 7.12 4.81 9.61
N LEU A 261 7.58 6.06 9.67
CA LEU A 261 6.94 7.07 10.52
C LEU A 261 5.50 7.32 10.08
N PHE A 262 5.29 7.38 8.76
CA PHE A 262 3.98 7.50 8.17
C PHE A 262 3.07 6.30 8.49
N GLU A 263 3.56 5.07 8.31
CA GLU A 263 2.83 3.84 8.68
C GLU A 263 2.47 3.82 10.18
N PHE A 264 3.38 4.26 11.06
CA PHE A 264 3.11 4.32 12.51
C PHE A 264 2.02 5.36 12.85
N PHE A 265 2.04 6.51 12.18
CA PHE A 265 0.99 7.51 12.33
C PHE A 265 -0.39 6.94 11.94
N VAL A 266 -0.47 6.29 10.78
CA VAL A 266 -1.71 5.66 10.32
C VAL A 266 -2.15 4.53 11.26
N MET A 267 -1.22 3.70 11.74
CA MET A 267 -1.49 2.65 12.73
C MET A 267 -2.07 3.22 14.03
N ALA A 268 -1.59 4.38 14.48
CA ALA A 268 -2.12 5.05 15.67
C ALA A 268 -3.57 5.52 15.48
N LEU A 269 -3.93 6.01 14.29
CA LEU A 269 -5.32 6.39 13.96
C LEU A 269 -6.26 5.17 14.00
N VAL A 270 -5.86 4.06 13.36
CA VAL A 270 -6.63 2.80 13.36
C VAL A 270 -6.81 2.27 14.78
N LEU A 271 -5.72 2.25 15.57
CA LEU A 271 -5.79 1.80 16.95
C LEU A 271 -6.74 2.68 17.78
N GLY A 272 -6.73 4.00 17.54
CA GLY A 272 -7.70 4.93 18.11
C GLY A 272 -9.15 4.53 17.82
N VAL A 273 -9.47 4.24 16.55
CA VAL A 273 -10.81 3.78 16.14
C VAL A 273 -11.19 2.47 16.82
N VAL A 274 -10.29 1.49 16.84
CA VAL A 274 -10.51 0.18 17.47
C VAL A 274 -10.76 0.32 18.96
N ILE A 275 -9.97 1.13 19.67
CA ILE A 275 -10.15 1.42 21.10
C ILE A 275 -11.53 2.06 21.34
N CYS A 276 -11.93 3.00 20.48
CA CYS A 276 -13.24 3.64 20.58
C CYS A 276 -14.38 2.61 20.52
N PHE A 277 -14.35 1.69 19.55
CA PHE A 277 -15.36 0.64 19.44
C PHE A 277 -15.28 -0.43 20.52
N CYS A 278 -14.09 -0.78 21.00
CA CYS A 278 -13.93 -1.64 22.18
C CYS A 278 -14.66 -1.04 23.40
N ILE A 279 -14.51 0.27 23.62
CA ILE A 279 -15.21 0.98 24.71
C ILE A 279 -16.72 0.96 24.47
N GLN A 280 -17.19 1.28 23.25
CA GLN A 280 -18.62 1.27 22.94
C GLN A 280 -19.26 -0.11 23.13
N LEU A 281 -18.64 -1.17 22.63
CA LEU A 281 -19.11 -2.54 22.82
C LEU A 281 -19.16 -2.92 24.30
N SER A 282 -18.17 -2.49 25.10
CA SER A 282 -18.16 -2.74 26.55
C SER A 282 -19.29 -2.03 27.29
N LEU A 283 -19.87 -0.98 26.73
CA LEU A 283 -20.98 -0.26 27.34
C LEU A 283 -22.33 -0.92 27.04
N ILE A 284 -22.42 -1.76 26.00
CA ILE A 284 -23.63 -2.51 25.64
C ILE A 284 -23.74 -3.75 26.53
N LYS A 285 -24.61 -3.71 27.54
CA LYS A 285 -24.73 -4.79 28.55
C LYS A 285 -25.86 -5.79 28.31
N ASN A 286 -26.80 -5.51 27.40
CA ASN A 286 -28.08 -6.22 27.33
C ASN A 286 -28.18 -7.27 26.21
N GLN A 287 -27.12 -7.54 25.45
CA GLN A 287 -27.19 -8.44 24.29
C GLN A 287 -26.52 -9.79 24.57
N SER A 288 -27.13 -10.88 24.11
CA SER A 288 -26.58 -12.22 24.25
C SER A 288 -25.46 -12.44 23.22
N VAL A 289 -24.27 -12.85 23.68
CA VAL A 289 -23.12 -13.14 22.81
C VAL A 289 -23.48 -14.22 21.77
N GLY A 290 -24.36 -15.15 22.13
CA GLY A 290 -24.86 -16.20 21.25
C GLY A 290 -25.65 -15.69 20.04
N GLU A 291 -26.45 -14.62 20.18
CA GLU A 291 -27.17 -14.01 19.05
C GLU A 291 -26.23 -13.36 18.04
N VAL A 292 -25.19 -12.67 18.53
CA VAL A 292 -24.17 -12.05 17.67
C VAL A 292 -23.42 -13.12 16.87
N PHE A 293 -22.97 -14.19 17.52
CA PHE A 293 -22.31 -15.30 16.82
C PHE A 293 -23.25 -16.02 15.84
N ARG A 294 -24.54 -16.10 16.15
CA ARG A 294 -25.54 -16.63 15.23
C ARG A 294 -25.75 -15.74 14.01
N GLY A 295 -25.50 -14.44 14.10
CA GLY A 295 -25.51 -13.51 12.97
C GLY A 295 -24.43 -13.77 11.92
N TYR A 296 -23.33 -14.44 12.30
CA TYR A 296 -22.32 -14.91 11.35
C TYR A 296 -22.71 -16.19 10.59
N LEU A 297 -23.89 -16.76 10.85
CA LEU A 297 -24.42 -17.87 10.07
C LEU A 297 -25.30 -17.34 8.92
N PRO A 298 -25.32 -18.01 7.76
CA PRO A 298 -26.14 -17.59 6.64
C PRO A 298 -27.63 -17.59 7.02
N SER A 299 -28.30 -16.49 6.72
CA SER A 299 -29.73 -16.29 7.00
C SER A 299 -30.51 -16.05 5.72
N SER A 300 -31.81 -16.39 5.72
CA SER A 300 -32.70 -16.14 4.57
C SER A 300 -32.97 -14.65 4.33
N ALA A 301 -32.64 -13.77 5.29
CA ALA A 301 -32.80 -12.33 5.16
C ALA A 301 -31.92 -11.73 4.06
N ILE A 302 -30.78 -12.38 3.74
CA ILE A 302 -29.84 -11.95 2.70
C ILE A 302 -30.47 -11.95 1.30
N VAL A 303 -31.42 -12.86 1.04
CA VAL A 303 -32.02 -13.08 -0.29
C VAL A 303 -33.25 -12.20 -0.53
N GLN A 304 -33.74 -11.50 0.50
CA GLN A 304 -34.84 -10.54 0.36
C GLN A 304 -34.37 -9.29 -0.38
N SER A 305 -35.25 -8.56 -1.06
CA SER A 305 -34.86 -7.44 -1.94
C SER A 305 -34.12 -6.32 -1.21
N GLU A 306 -34.58 -5.93 -0.02
CA GLU A 306 -33.92 -4.91 0.81
C GLU A 306 -32.60 -5.42 1.39
N GLY A 307 -32.58 -6.68 1.85
CA GLY A 307 -31.37 -7.32 2.35
C GLY A 307 -30.31 -7.49 1.26
N LEU A 308 -30.70 -7.72 0.01
CA LEU A 308 -29.80 -7.80 -1.13
C LEU A 308 -29.19 -6.44 -1.47
N TYR A 309 -29.98 -5.36 -1.44
CA TYR A 309 -29.50 -3.99 -1.64
C TYR A 309 -28.40 -3.65 -0.62
N GLN A 310 -28.69 -3.85 0.67
CA GLN A 310 -27.70 -3.60 1.72
C GLN A 310 -26.51 -4.55 1.65
N SER A 311 -26.71 -5.82 1.32
CA SER A 311 -25.61 -6.77 1.13
C SER A 311 -24.65 -6.32 0.01
N CYS A 312 -25.19 -5.78 -1.08
CA CYS A 312 -24.39 -5.21 -2.17
C CYS A 312 -23.70 -3.91 -1.76
N GLY A 313 -24.36 -3.10 -0.91
CA GLY A 313 -23.77 -1.91 -0.28
C GLY A 313 -22.55 -2.26 0.59
N ILE A 314 -22.71 -3.20 1.52
CA ILE A 314 -21.62 -3.71 2.37
C ILE A 314 -20.48 -4.26 1.51
N LEU A 315 -20.80 -5.03 0.47
CA LEU A 315 -19.78 -5.58 -0.43
C LEU A 315 -18.98 -4.49 -1.14
N GLY A 316 -19.67 -3.48 -1.69
CA GLY A 316 -19.05 -2.36 -2.40
C GLY A 316 -18.24 -1.42 -1.51
N ALA A 317 -18.74 -1.16 -0.31
CA ALA A 317 -18.06 -0.35 0.69
C ALA A 317 -16.80 -1.07 1.19
N THR A 318 -16.91 -2.36 1.52
CA THR A 318 -15.76 -3.13 2.01
C THR A 318 -14.71 -3.30 0.91
N VAL A 319 -15.07 -3.84 -0.26
CA VAL A 319 -14.08 -4.14 -1.31
C VAL A 319 -13.86 -2.90 -2.18
N MET A 320 -13.03 -1.98 -1.69
CA MET A 320 -12.78 -0.72 -2.40
C MET A 320 -11.86 -0.90 -3.62
N PRO A 321 -12.26 -0.42 -4.82
CA PRO A 321 -11.45 -0.55 -6.03
C PRO A 321 -10.09 0.14 -5.93
N HIS A 322 -10.04 1.35 -5.35
CA HIS A 322 -8.80 2.12 -5.24
C HIS A 322 -7.78 1.44 -4.30
N SER A 323 -8.27 0.71 -3.29
CA SER A 323 -7.43 -0.05 -2.36
C SER A 323 -6.67 -1.19 -3.06
N LEU A 324 -7.18 -1.73 -4.17
CA LEU A 324 -6.51 -2.79 -4.94
C LEU A 324 -5.23 -2.26 -5.60
N PHE A 325 -5.25 -1.04 -6.12
CA PHE A 325 -4.06 -0.38 -6.65
C PHE A 325 -3.03 -0.14 -5.55
N LEU A 326 -3.48 0.39 -4.40
CA LEU A 326 -2.63 0.62 -3.25
C LEU A 326 -1.95 -0.66 -2.76
N GLY A 327 -2.70 -1.75 -2.58
CA GLY A 327 -2.17 -3.02 -2.10
C GLY A 327 -1.11 -3.64 -3.00
N SER A 328 -1.18 -3.38 -4.31
CA SER A 328 -0.15 -3.81 -5.26
C SER A 328 1.13 -2.97 -5.20
N GLY A 329 1.04 -1.68 -4.90
CA GLY A 329 2.20 -0.77 -4.90
C GLY A 329 2.95 -0.72 -3.57
N VAL A 330 2.25 -0.72 -2.43
CA VAL A 330 2.87 -0.52 -1.11
C VAL A 330 3.88 -1.62 -0.76
N VAL A 331 3.65 -2.85 -1.23
CA VAL A 331 4.55 -3.99 -0.97
C VAL A 331 5.93 -3.81 -1.64
N GLN A 332 5.99 -3.09 -2.77
CA GLN A 332 7.21 -2.98 -3.58
C GLN A 332 8.36 -2.30 -2.82
N ALA A 333 8.04 -1.32 -1.98
CA ALA A 333 9.04 -0.65 -1.14
C ALA A 333 9.76 -1.64 -0.20
N ARG A 334 9.05 -2.66 0.31
CA ARG A 334 9.64 -3.70 1.18
C ARG A 334 10.52 -4.68 0.41
N LEU A 335 10.13 -5.04 -0.82
CA LEU A 335 10.97 -5.90 -1.66
C LEU A 335 12.26 -5.17 -2.05
N LYS A 336 12.17 -3.88 -2.41
CA LYS A 336 13.34 -3.05 -2.70
C LYS A 336 14.28 -2.94 -1.51
N ASP A 337 13.75 -2.68 -0.30
CA ASP A 337 14.55 -2.63 0.93
C ASP A 337 15.30 -3.95 1.19
N PHE A 338 14.65 -5.10 0.92
CA PHE A 338 15.28 -6.40 1.03
C PHE A 338 16.43 -6.58 0.04
N ASP A 339 16.20 -6.26 -1.24
CA ASP A 339 17.21 -6.40 -2.30
C ASP A 339 18.40 -5.46 -2.09
N VAL A 340 18.16 -4.23 -1.65
CA VAL A 340 19.21 -3.26 -1.31
C VAL A 340 20.02 -3.73 -0.10
N THR A 341 19.36 -4.23 0.95
CA THR A 341 20.05 -4.74 2.15
C THR A 341 20.88 -5.99 1.85
N ALA A 342 20.42 -6.84 0.93
CA ALA A 342 21.14 -8.03 0.50
C ALA A 342 22.23 -7.76 -0.55
N GLY A 343 22.32 -6.53 -1.07
CA GLY A 343 23.32 -6.13 -2.07
C GLY A 343 23.00 -6.57 -3.50
N TYR A 344 21.75 -6.93 -3.81
CA TYR A 344 21.34 -7.33 -5.16
C TYR A 344 21.06 -6.14 -6.08
N VAL A 345 20.65 -4.99 -5.51
CA VAL A 345 20.25 -3.79 -6.28
C VAL A 345 20.79 -2.54 -5.59
N GLU A 346 21.23 -1.54 -6.37
CA GLU A 346 21.65 -0.25 -5.85
C GLU A 346 20.46 0.58 -5.33
N SER A 347 20.66 1.32 -4.23
CA SER A 347 19.60 2.14 -3.62
C SER A 347 19.00 3.22 -4.54
N THR A 348 19.73 3.61 -5.59
CA THR A 348 19.41 4.68 -6.55
C THR A 348 18.38 4.29 -7.60
N VAL A 349 18.10 2.99 -7.80
CA VAL A 349 17.15 2.52 -8.82
C VAL A 349 15.72 2.94 -8.45
N PRO A 350 14.98 3.70 -9.28
CA PRO A 350 13.63 4.13 -8.94
C PRO A 350 12.63 2.96 -9.05
N LEU A 351 11.45 3.14 -8.44
CA LEU A 351 10.33 2.21 -8.55
C LEU A 351 9.47 2.63 -9.76
N GLY A 352 8.97 1.64 -10.51
CA GLY A 352 8.00 1.85 -11.59
C GLY A 352 8.51 1.46 -12.97
N SER A 353 7.84 1.97 -14.00
CA SER A 353 8.19 1.75 -15.42
C SER A 353 8.26 3.06 -16.19
N ASN A 354 9.38 3.28 -16.87
CA ASN A 354 9.59 4.43 -17.75
C ASN A 354 9.82 3.95 -19.19
N GLY A 355 9.03 4.45 -20.14
CA GLY A 355 9.16 4.06 -21.56
C GLY A 355 8.95 2.57 -21.86
N GLY A 356 8.27 1.82 -20.99
CA GLY A 356 8.03 0.37 -21.14
C GLY A 356 9.13 -0.52 -20.54
N GLN A 357 10.20 0.06 -20.00
CA GLN A 357 11.20 -0.69 -19.23
C GLN A 357 10.88 -0.60 -17.73
N VAL A 358 10.79 -1.77 -17.09
CA VAL A 358 10.61 -1.89 -15.64
C VAL A 358 11.94 -1.53 -14.97
N GLU A 359 11.97 -0.43 -14.21
CA GLU A 359 13.20 0.10 -13.61
C GLU A 359 13.69 -0.80 -12.46
N TYR A 360 12.76 -1.35 -11.67
CA TYR A 360 13.06 -2.29 -10.59
C TYR A 360 12.27 -3.59 -10.73
N ARG A 361 12.99 -4.70 -10.94
CA ARG A 361 12.43 -6.06 -10.89
C ARG A 361 12.89 -6.79 -9.63
N PRO A 362 11.97 -7.22 -8.74
CA PRO A 362 12.35 -7.91 -7.52
C PRO A 362 13.04 -9.25 -7.77
N THR A 363 14.05 -9.57 -6.96
CA THR A 363 14.73 -10.87 -7.07
C THR A 363 13.85 -12.01 -6.54
N LEU A 364 14.07 -13.24 -7.03
CA LEU A 364 13.35 -14.41 -6.54
C LEU A 364 13.52 -14.62 -5.02
N HIS A 365 14.67 -14.20 -4.47
CA HIS A 365 14.96 -14.25 -3.03
C HIS A 365 14.09 -13.26 -2.25
N ALA A 366 13.98 -12.01 -2.70
CA ALA A 366 13.07 -11.02 -2.11
C ALA A 366 11.61 -11.48 -2.19
N ILE A 367 11.20 -12.03 -3.33
CA ILE A 367 9.82 -12.49 -3.53
C ILE A 367 9.48 -13.64 -2.57
N ARG A 368 10.34 -14.67 -2.47
CA ARG A 368 10.11 -15.81 -1.56
C ARG A 368 10.22 -15.41 -0.09
N GLY A 369 11.08 -14.44 0.21
CA GLY A 369 11.33 -13.93 1.56
C GLY A 369 10.22 -13.01 2.07
N CYS A 370 9.73 -12.08 1.26
CA CYS A 370 8.83 -11.01 1.69
C CYS A 370 7.36 -11.31 1.41
N MET A 371 7.02 -11.88 0.25
CA MET A 371 5.61 -12.02 -0.18
C MET A 371 4.76 -12.77 0.85
N LYS A 372 5.28 -13.86 1.41
CA LYS A 372 4.54 -14.65 2.42
C LYS A 372 4.25 -13.84 3.68
N TYR A 373 5.23 -13.07 4.18
CA TYR A 373 5.02 -12.23 5.36
C TYR A 373 4.04 -11.09 5.06
N SER A 374 4.14 -10.46 3.88
CA SER A 374 3.21 -9.40 3.48
C SER A 374 1.77 -9.91 3.33
N ILE A 375 1.56 -11.11 2.78
CA ILE A 375 0.22 -11.72 2.69
C ILE A 375 -0.32 -12.07 4.08
N ILE A 376 0.52 -12.65 4.95
CA ILE A 376 0.09 -13.00 6.33
C ILE A 376 -0.23 -11.73 7.13
N GLU A 377 0.60 -10.69 7.02
CA GLU A 377 0.38 -9.42 7.72
C GLU A 377 -0.87 -8.70 7.21
N LEU A 378 -1.08 -8.63 5.90
CA LEU A 378 -2.32 -8.14 5.31
C LEU A 378 -3.56 -8.92 5.81
N ALA A 379 -3.50 -10.25 5.74
CA ALA A 379 -4.62 -11.10 6.12
C ALA A 379 -4.96 -10.94 7.60
N LEU A 380 -3.94 -10.89 8.47
CA LEU A 380 -4.12 -10.60 9.88
C LEU A 380 -4.73 -9.20 10.06
N SER A 381 -4.17 -8.15 9.44
CA SER A 381 -4.65 -6.79 9.62
C SER A 381 -6.10 -6.59 9.19
N LEU A 382 -6.50 -7.11 8.02
CA LEU A 382 -7.89 -7.06 7.55
C LEU A 382 -8.83 -7.92 8.41
N PHE A 383 -8.39 -9.12 8.81
CA PHE A 383 -9.22 -10.02 9.60
C PHE A 383 -9.38 -9.57 11.06
N THR A 384 -8.37 -8.93 11.66
CA THR A 384 -8.42 -8.51 13.06
C THR A 384 -8.94 -7.10 13.24
N PHE A 385 -8.61 -6.15 12.37
CA PHE A 385 -8.99 -4.75 12.56
C PHE A 385 -10.20 -4.37 11.71
N ALA A 386 -10.16 -4.59 10.40
CA ALA A 386 -11.28 -4.20 9.52
C ALA A 386 -12.56 -4.98 9.83
N LEU A 387 -12.48 -6.31 9.92
CA LEU A 387 -13.64 -7.13 10.33
C LEU A 387 -14.14 -6.76 11.72
N PHE A 388 -13.24 -6.53 12.67
CA PHE A 388 -13.63 -6.15 14.03
C PHE A 388 -14.41 -4.84 14.04
N VAL A 389 -13.90 -3.81 13.35
CA VAL A 389 -14.54 -2.50 13.32
C VAL A 389 -15.89 -2.57 12.61
N ASN A 390 -15.96 -3.16 11.41
CA ASN A 390 -17.20 -3.28 10.65
C ASN A 390 -18.26 -4.08 11.40
N SER A 391 -17.87 -5.21 12.00
CA SER A 391 -18.78 -5.98 12.85
C SER A 391 -19.17 -5.23 14.12
N ALA A 392 -18.26 -4.48 14.75
CA ALA A 392 -18.57 -3.70 15.94
C ALA A 392 -19.60 -2.61 15.64
N ILE A 393 -19.46 -1.90 14.52
CA ILE A 393 -20.42 -0.88 14.08
C ILE A 393 -21.80 -1.48 13.89
N LEU A 394 -21.88 -2.60 13.15
CA LEU A 394 -23.15 -3.28 12.89
C LEU A 394 -23.79 -3.79 14.19
N ILE A 395 -23.00 -4.38 15.09
CA ILE A 395 -23.50 -4.84 16.40
C ILE A 395 -24.01 -3.68 17.25
N VAL A 396 -23.26 -2.56 17.31
CA VAL A 396 -23.66 -1.36 18.05
C VAL A 396 -24.95 -0.80 17.48
N ALA A 397 -25.05 -0.68 16.16
CA ALA A 397 -26.25 -0.21 15.48
C ALA A 397 -27.45 -1.14 15.72
N GLY A 398 -27.29 -2.45 15.54
CA GLY A 398 -28.36 -3.42 15.76
C GLY A 398 -28.80 -3.54 17.22
N ALA A 399 -27.89 -3.35 18.18
CA ALA A 399 -28.22 -3.36 19.60
C ALA A 399 -28.96 -2.09 20.06
N SER A 400 -28.71 -0.96 19.41
CA SER A 400 -29.23 0.35 19.82
C SER A 400 -30.42 0.85 18.98
N LEU A 401 -30.56 0.42 17.71
CA LEU A 401 -31.55 0.98 16.76
C LEU A 401 -32.66 0.01 16.35
N TYR A 402 -32.43 -1.30 16.39
CA TYR A 402 -33.35 -2.28 15.78
C TYR A 402 -34.77 -2.26 16.36
N ASP A 403 -34.90 -2.10 17.68
CA ASP A 403 -36.20 -2.11 18.37
C ASP A 403 -36.83 -0.70 18.52
N VAL A 404 -36.23 0.34 17.93
CA VAL A 404 -36.68 1.74 18.06
C VAL A 404 -37.62 2.10 16.90
N PRO A 405 -38.85 2.60 17.14
CA PRO A 405 -39.74 3.06 16.08
C PRO A 405 -39.10 4.21 15.28
N GLY A 406 -38.93 4.02 13.97
CA GLY A 406 -38.22 4.98 13.10
C GLY A 406 -36.71 4.73 12.97
N GLY A 407 -36.17 3.69 13.62
CA GLY A 407 -34.77 3.30 13.49
C GLY A 407 -34.37 2.72 12.13
N SER A 408 -35.31 2.46 11.22
CA SER A 408 -35.04 1.88 9.89
C SER A 408 -34.34 2.84 8.93
N ASP A 409 -34.49 4.16 9.11
CA ASP A 409 -33.78 5.23 8.39
C ASP A 409 -32.58 5.74 9.21
N ALA A 410 -31.84 4.83 9.82
CA ALA A 410 -30.68 5.16 10.66
C ALA A 410 -29.54 5.80 9.86
N ASP A 411 -29.34 7.09 10.06
CA ASP A 411 -28.17 7.83 9.60
C ASP A 411 -27.09 7.91 10.70
N LEU A 412 -25.91 8.43 10.34
CA LEU A 412 -24.81 8.64 11.29
C LEU A 412 -25.17 9.59 12.44
N PHE A 413 -26.16 10.49 12.25
CA PHE A 413 -26.66 11.36 13.30
C PHE A 413 -27.53 10.59 14.31
N GLY A 414 -28.44 9.75 13.81
CA GLY A 414 -29.33 8.95 14.61
C GLY A 414 -28.60 8.00 15.54
N ILE A 415 -27.56 7.31 15.05
CA ILE A 415 -26.76 6.43 15.92
C ILE A 415 -25.99 7.23 16.98
N HIS A 416 -25.44 8.39 16.65
CA HIS A 416 -24.78 9.24 17.63
C HIS A 416 -25.74 9.69 18.74
N ASP A 417 -26.91 10.19 18.36
CA ASP A 417 -27.91 10.73 19.29
C ASP A 417 -28.45 9.62 20.19
N LEU A 418 -28.69 8.44 19.62
CA LEU A 418 -29.12 7.27 20.38
C LEU A 418 -28.02 6.80 21.33
N LEU A 419 -26.77 6.67 20.88
CA LEU A 419 -25.65 6.32 21.78
C LEU A 419 -25.48 7.33 22.92
N SER A 420 -25.64 8.62 22.62
CA SER A 420 -25.55 9.70 23.60
C SER A 420 -26.66 9.60 24.66
N SER A 421 -27.90 9.33 24.22
CA SER A 421 -29.07 9.28 25.09
C SER A 421 -29.26 7.94 25.83
N SER A 422 -28.97 6.81 25.19
CA SER A 422 -29.30 5.46 25.69
C SER A 422 -28.14 4.81 26.43
N VAL A 423 -26.91 5.18 26.09
CA VAL A 423 -25.69 4.63 26.71
C VAL A 423 -25.04 5.67 27.61
N SER A 424 -24.51 6.74 27.02
CA SER A 424 -23.95 7.91 27.73
C SER A 424 -23.49 8.98 26.75
N PRO A 425 -23.45 10.26 27.15
CA PRO A 425 -22.87 11.33 26.32
C PRO A 425 -21.42 11.05 25.89
N ALA A 426 -20.66 10.32 26.72
CA ALA A 426 -19.30 9.90 26.39
C ALA A 426 -19.25 8.90 25.23
N ALA A 427 -20.26 8.03 25.08
CA ALA A 427 -20.33 7.08 23.98
C ALA A 427 -20.53 7.79 22.63
N GLY A 428 -21.40 8.80 22.59
CA GLY A 428 -21.59 9.65 21.41
C GLY A 428 -20.30 10.40 21.02
N LEU A 429 -19.60 10.98 22.00
CA LEU A 429 -18.32 11.66 21.77
C LEU A 429 -17.25 10.71 21.22
N ILE A 430 -17.15 9.49 21.78
CA ILE A 430 -16.21 8.46 21.31
C ILE A 430 -16.55 8.04 19.87
N PHE A 431 -17.82 7.93 19.52
CA PHE A 431 -18.27 7.61 18.16
C PHE A 431 -17.87 8.70 17.16
N ALA A 432 -18.17 9.96 17.48
CA ALA A 432 -17.83 11.08 16.62
C ALA A 432 -16.30 11.26 16.48
N LEU A 433 -15.53 10.99 17.53
CA LEU A 433 -14.06 10.97 17.46
C LEU A 433 -13.55 9.86 16.54
N ALA A 434 -14.09 8.64 16.67
CA ALA A 434 -13.72 7.52 15.80
C ALA A 434 -14.01 7.83 14.33
N LEU A 435 -15.17 8.42 14.04
CA LEU A 435 -15.57 8.85 12.70
C LEU A 435 -14.62 9.90 12.11
N LEU A 436 -14.17 10.87 12.93
CA LEU A 436 -13.19 11.88 12.50
C LEU A 436 -11.82 11.26 12.18
N LEU A 437 -11.32 10.37 13.06
CA LEU A 437 -10.04 9.69 12.87
C LEU A 437 -10.05 8.80 11.62
N SER A 438 -11.16 8.09 11.40
CA SER A 438 -11.43 7.29 10.21
C SER A 438 -11.36 8.14 8.94
N GLY A 439 -12.09 9.27 8.89
CA GLY A 439 -12.05 10.19 7.75
C GLY A 439 -10.64 10.70 7.41
N ILE A 440 -9.91 11.19 8.41
CA ILE A 440 -8.53 11.67 8.21
C ILE A 440 -7.64 10.56 7.64
N SER A 441 -7.78 9.34 8.14
CA SER A 441 -6.95 8.20 7.70
C SER A 441 -7.26 7.74 6.27
N ALA A 442 -8.55 7.67 5.90
CA ALA A 442 -9.01 7.27 4.56
C ALA A 442 -8.56 8.27 3.48
N GLY A 443 -8.47 9.56 3.81
CA GLY A 443 -8.03 10.57 2.87
C GLY A 443 -6.59 10.47 2.42
N ILE A 444 -5.72 10.01 3.31
CA ILE A 444 -4.32 9.81 2.95
C ILE A 444 -4.20 8.61 2.00
N VAL A 445 -4.93 7.53 2.29
CA VAL A 445 -5.02 6.33 1.44
C VAL A 445 -5.55 6.68 0.05
N CYS A 446 -6.61 7.50 -0.05
CA CYS A 446 -7.16 7.95 -1.32
C CYS A 446 -6.13 8.72 -2.16
N THR A 447 -5.34 9.58 -1.52
CA THR A 447 -4.28 10.35 -2.18
C THR A 447 -3.19 9.42 -2.73
N MET A 448 -2.75 8.45 -1.94
CA MET A 448 -1.74 7.48 -2.35
C MET A 448 -2.22 6.57 -3.48
N ALA A 449 -3.42 5.99 -3.33
CA ALA A 449 -4.01 5.13 -4.34
C ALA A 449 -4.14 5.85 -5.67
N GLY A 450 -4.59 7.10 -5.65
CA GLY A 450 -4.75 7.84 -6.87
C GLY A 450 -3.45 8.35 -7.48
N GLN A 451 -2.40 8.61 -6.69
CA GLN A 451 -1.06 8.84 -7.24
C GLN A 451 -0.60 7.61 -8.04
N MET A 452 -0.77 6.40 -7.48
CA MET A 452 -0.45 5.15 -8.17
C MET A 452 -1.28 4.96 -9.45
N VAL A 453 -2.55 5.35 -9.45
CA VAL A 453 -3.42 5.29 -10.63
C VAL A 453 -2.98 6.29 -11.70
N SER A 454 -2.74 7.55 -11.34
CA SER A 454 -2.34 8.62 -12.27
C SER A 454 -0.97 8.38 -12.89
N GLU A 455 0.03 8.04 -12.07
CA GLU A 455 1.39 7.75 -12.54
C GLU A 455 1.42 6.41 -13.30
N GLY A 456 0.73 5.40 -12.77
CA GLY A 456 0.73 4.06 -13.36
C GLY A 456 0.00 3.99 -14.71
N MET A 457 -1.21 4.53 -14.81
CA MET A 457 -2.00 4.44 -16.05
C MET A 457 -1.64 5.51 -17.08
N LEU A 458 -1.38 6.75 -16.65
CA LEU A 458 -1.19 7.89 -17.55
C LEU A 458 0.25 8.44 -17.60
N ASN A 459 1.19 7.95 -16.80
CA ASN A 459 2.51 8.57 -16.62
C ASN A 459 2.42 10.05 -16.21
N TRP A 460 1.34 10.44 -15.54
CA TRP A 460 1.15 11.82 -15.13
C TRP A 460 1.60 12.01 -13.68
N SER A 461 2.82 12.54 -13.51
CA SER A 461 3.37 12.86 -12.19
C SER A 461 2.90 14.24 -11.73
N VAL A 462 2.07 14.28 -10.70
CA VAL A 462 1.61 15.50 -10.04
C VAL A 462 2.04 15.44 -8.58
N GLN A 463 2.46 16.56 -7.98
CA GLN A 463 2.81 16.57 -6.56
C GLN A 463 1.59 16.13 -5.70
N PRO A 464 1.76 15.25 -4.69
CA PRO A 464 0.65 14.70 -3.92
C PRO A 464 -0.29 15.72 -3.29
N TRP A 465 0.23 16.85 -2.82
CA TRP A 465 -0.60 17.92 -2.26
C TRP A 465 -1.47 18.63 -3.31
N VAL A 466 -0.93 18.85 -4.52
CA VAL A 466 -1.70 19.45 -5.63
C VAL A 466 -2.82 18.49 -6.03
N ARG A 467 -2.48 17.21 -6.16
CA ARG A 467 -3.47 16.19 -6.52
C ARG A 467 -4.56 16.08 -5.46
N ARG A 468 -4.20 16.03 -4.18
CA ARG A 468 -5.16 16.01 -3.07
C ARG A 468 -6.04 17.25 -3.10
N LEU A 469 -5.48 18.45 -3.32
CA LEU A 469 -6.28 19.67 -3.42
C LEU A 469 -7.28 19.60 -4.58
N ILE A 470 -6.86 19.12 -5.76
CA ILE A 470 -7.74 18.98 -6.92
C ILE A 470 -8.88 17.99 -6.64
N THR A 471 -8.55 16.77 -6.18
CA THR A 471 -9.58 15.76 -5.89
C THR A 471 -10.53 16.24 -4.79
N ARG A 472 -9.98 16.93 -3.78
CA ARG A 472 -10.73 17.47 -2.66
C ARG A 472 -11.66 18.63 -3.07
N CYS A 473 -11.23 19.49 -3.97
CA CYS A 473 -12.12 20.51 -4.54
C CYS A 473 -13.27 19.87 -5.32
N ILE A 474 -12.99 18.81 -6.09
CA ILE A 474 -14.02 18.10 -6.87
C ILE A 474 -15.04 17.41 -5.96
N SER A 475 -14.64 16.88 -4.80
CA SER A 475 -15.53 16.21 -3.84
C SER A 475 -16.25 17.17 -2.90
N ILE A 476 -15.62 18.26 -2.47
CA ILE A 476 -16.20 19.23 -1.52
C ILE A 476 -17.28 20.07 -2.18
N ILE A 477 -17.11 20.53 -3.42
CA ILE A 477 -18.09 21.39 -4.10
C ILE A 477 -19.50 20.77 -4.10
N PRO A 478 -19.72 19.53 -4.60
CA PRO A 478 -21.04 18.91 -4.55
C PRO A 478 -21.52 18.69 -3.12
N SER A 479 -20.64 18.31 -2.20
CA SER A 479 -20.98 18.11 -0.79
C SER A 479 -21.49 19.39 -0.12
N ILE A 480 -20.86 20.55 -0.38
CA ILE A 480 -21.29 21.86 0.12
C ILE A 480 -22.65 22.25 -0.47
N ILE A 481 -22.84 22.04 -1.78
CA ILE A 481 -24.10 22.37 -2.45
C ILE A 481 -25.25 21.55 -1.85
N ILE A 482 -25.04 20.25 -1.65
CA ILE A 482 -26.04 19.34 -1.08
C ILE A 482 -26.30 19.70 0.40
N ALA A 483 -25.25 19.98 1.17
CA ALA A 483 -25.38 20.41 2.56
C ALA A 483 -26.16 21.73 2.70
N ALA A 484 -25.97 22.68 1.78
CA ALA A 484 -26.65 23.97 1.81
C ALA A 484 -28.10 23.88 1.30
N ALA A 485 -28.38 23.03 0.31
CA ALA A 485 -29.69 22.94 -0.32
C ALA A 485 -30.65 21.96 0.39
N VAL A 486 -30.14 20.81 0.85
CA VAL A 486 -30.95 19.71 1.40
C VAL A 486 -30.66 19.46 2.89
N GLY A 487 -29.43 19.70 3.34
CA GLY A 487 -29.02 19.50 4.73
C GLY A 487 -28.61 18.05 5.04
N LYS A 488 -28.91 17.59 6.27
CA LYS A 488 -28.44 16.29 6.81
C LYS A 488 -28.83 15.10 5.93
N GLU A 489 -30.11 15.02 5.56
CA GLU A 489 -30.67 13.91 4.79
C GLU A 489 -30.03 13.80 3.39
N GLY A 490 -29.72 14.93 2.76
CA GLY A 490 -29.06 14.95 1.47
C GLY A 490 -27.62 14.44 1.53
N LEU A 491 -26.89 14.77 2.61
CA LEU A 491 -25.53 14.28 2.80
C LEU A 491 -25.49 12.77 3.04
N ASP A 492 -26.41 12.25 3.85
CA ASP A 492 -26.49 10.81 4.12
C ASP A 492 -26.82 10.01 2.85
N LYS A 493 -27.81 10.45 2.07
CA LYS A 493 -28.10 9.86 0.75
C LYS A 493 -26.91 9.91 -0.21
N THR A 494 -26.12 10.97 -0.15
CA THR A 494 -24.89 11.11 -0.95
C THR A 494 -23.81 10.12 -0.51
N LEU A 495 -23.69 9.89 0.80
CA LEU A 495 -22.78 8.92 1.40
C LEU A 495 -23.12 7.49 0.97
N THR A 496 -24.40 7.10 0.97
CA THR A 496 -24.83 5.78 0.49
C THR A 496 -24.65 5.65 -1.03
N ALA A 497 -24.98 6.70 -1.79
CA ALA A 497 -24.86 6.70 -3.24
C ALA A 497 -23.39 6.53 -3.71
N SER A 498 -22.42 7.09 -2.97
CA SER A 498 -21.01 6.89 -3.29
C SER A 498 -20.56 5.44 -3.12
N GLN A 499 -21.14 4.70 -2.16
CA GLN A 499 -20.87 3.25 -1.99
C GLN A 499 -21.43 2.41 -3.13
N VAL A 500 -22.62 2.76 -3.61
CA VAL A 500 -23.20 2.12 -4.81
C VAL A 500 -22.30 2.34 -6.02
N CYS A 501 -21.79 3.57 -6.21
CA CYS A 501 -20.83 3.87 -7.28
C CYS A 501 -19.55 3.02 -7.18
N LEU A 502 -18.98 2.89 -5.97
CA LEU A 502 -17.81 2.04 -5.70
C LEU A 502 -18.06 0.57 -6.05
N SER A 503 -19.23 0.05 -5.66
CA SER A 503 -19.65 -1.32 -5.95
C SER A 503 -19.69 -1.57 -7.46
N VAL A 504 -20.30 -0.65 -8.23
CA VAL A 504 -20.41 -0.75 -9.70
C VAL A 504 -19.05 -0.75 -10.39
N ILE A 505 -18.07 -0.02 -9.87
CA ILE A 505 -16.72 0.09 -10.47
C ILE A 505 -15.87 -1.16 -10.17
N LEU A 506 -16.12 -1.83 -9.05
CA LEU A 506 -15.30 -2.93 -8.55
C LEU A 506 -15.06 -4.09 -9.54
N PRO A 507 -16.06 -4.63 -10.27
CA PRO A 507 -15.83 -5.71 -11.23
C PRO A 507 -14.83 -5.34 -12.33
N PHE A 508 -14.85 -4.08 -12.77
CA PHE A 508 -13.99 -3.60 -13.85
C PHE A 508 -12.53 -3.46 -13.40
N VAL A 509 -12.29 -3.05 -12.15
CA VAL A 509 -10.94 -2.92 -11.59
C VAL A 509 -10.37 -4.28 -11.17
N SER A 510 -11.21 -5.17 -10.64
CA SER A 510 -10.78 -6.51 -10.20
C SER A 510 -10.58 -7.51 -11.35
N ALA A 511 -11.23 -7.33 -12.50
CA ALA A 511 -11.05 -8.21 -13.66
C ALA A 511 -9.60 -8.27 -14.19
N PRO A 512 -8.92 -7.14 -14.49
CA PRO A 512 -7.51 -7.14 -14.90
C PRO A 512 -6.58 -7.79 -13.88
N LEU A 513 -6.82 -7.58 -12.58
CA LEU A 513 -6.05 -8.19 -11.52
C LEU A 513 -6.11 -9.73 -11.58
N ILE A 514 -7.31 -10.29 -11.70
CA ILE A 514 -7.50 -11.74 -11.80
C ILE A 514 -6.88 -12.25 -13.10
N TRP A 515 -7.08 -11.54 -14.20
CA TRP A 515 -6.47 -11.88 -15.49
C TRP A 515 -4.94 -11.99 -15.38
N PHE A 516 -4.25 -10.94 -14.93
CA PHE A 516 -2.79 -10.94 -14.84
C PHE A 516 -2.25 -12.04 -13.93
N THR A 517 -2.95 -12.31 -12.83
CA THR A 517 -2.51 -13.33 -11.86
C THR A 517 -2.73 -14.78 -12.33
N CYS A 518 -3.57 -14.98 -13.35
CA CYS A 518 -3.89 -16.28 -13.91
C CYS A 518 -3.03 -16.68 -15.13
N PHE A 519 -2.31 -15.75 -15.77
CA PHE A 519 -1.47 -16.07 -16.92
C PHE A 519 0.01 -16.17 -16.55
N SER A 520 0.67 -17.25 -16.99
CA SER A 520 2.11 -17.45 -16.80
C SER A 520 2.93 -16.37 -17.51
N LYS A 521 2.43 -15.83 -18.64
CA LYS A 521 3.09 -14.77 -19.42
C LYS A 521 3.46 -13.54 -18.58
N TYR A 522 2.63 -13.17 -17.61
CA TYR A 522 2.86 -11.99 -16.76
C TYR A 522 3.52 -12.36 -15.43
N MET A 523 3.26 -13.56 -14.92
CA MET A 523 3.75 -14.05 -13.63
C MET A 523 5.04 -14.86 -13.76
N THR A 524 6.04 -14.36 -14.47
CA THR A 524 7.36 -15.02 -14.63
C THR A 524 8.48 -14.16 -14.08
N VAL A 525 9.35 -14.77 -13.27
CA VAL A 525 10.56 -14.13 -12.73
C VAL A 525 11.78 -14.71 -13.44
N PRO A 526 12.63 -13.89 -14.10
CA PRO A 526 13.89 -14.36 -14.65
C PRO A 526 14.84 -14.73 -13.51
N THR A 527 15.47 -15.89 -13.59
CA THR A 527 16.50 -16.37 -12.68
C THR A 527 17.76 -16.66 -13.47
N GLU A 528 18.88 -16.10 -13.05
CA GLU A 528 20.19 -16.47 -13.60
C GLU A 528 20.60 -17.80 -12.96
N GLN A 529 20.78 -18.84 -13.78
CA GLN A 529 21.44 -20.07 -13.36
C GLN A 529 22.82 -20.12 -14.00
N THR A 530 23.86 -20.06 -13.18
CA THR A 530 25.23 -20.40 -13.61
C THR A 530 25.27 -21.90 -13.82
N ALA A 531 25.48 -22.36 -15.05
CA ALA A 531 25.64 -23.78 -15.33
C ALA A 531 26.98 -24.26 -14.74
N ASP A 532 26.92 -24.95 -13.60
CA ASP A 532 28.05 -25.68 -13.06
C ASP A 532 28.34 -26.89 -13.98
N GLY A 533 29.23 -26.69 -14.95
CA GLY A 533 29.85 -27.79 -15.69
C GLY A 533 29.70 -27.75 -17.21
N SER A 534 30.30 -26.77 -17.87
CA SER A 534 31.11 -26.93 -19.09
C SER A 534 31.63 -25.56 -19.49
N GLY A 535 32.93 -25.49 -19.80
CA GLY A 535 33.60 -24.23 -20.09
C GLY A 535 33.07 -23.60 -21.37
N GLU A 536 32.14 -22.66 -21.21
CA GLU A 536 31.88 -21.45 -21.99
C GLU A 536 30.63 -20.81 -21.36
N GLY A 537 30.78 -19.62 -20.79
CA GLY A 537 29.77 -19.00 -19.92
C GLY A 537 28.55 -18.48 -20.66
N GLU A 538 27.69 -19.36 -21.17
CA GLU A 538 26.31 -19.00 -21.52
C GLU A 538 25.47 -18.90 -20.24
N VAL A 539 25.11 -17.67 -19.86
CA VAL A 539 24.12 -17.42 -18.80
C VAL A 539 22.75 -17.87 -19.32
N GLN A 540 22.30 -19.07 -18.92
CA GLN A 540 20.93 -19.49 -19.20
C GLN A 540 19.96 -18.77 -18.24
N VAL A 541 19.11 -17.92 -18.81
CA VAL A 541 18.03 -17.25 -18.07
C VAL A 541 16.88 -18.25 -17.89
N ALA A 542 16.84 -18.93 -16.74
CA ALA A 542 15.73 -19.79 -16.36
C ALA A 542 14.54 -18.94 -15.90
N GLN A 543 13.35 -19.13 -16.50
CA GLN A 543 12.14 -18.41 -16.07
C GLN A 543 11.35 -19.25 -15.07
N VAL A 544 11.11 -18.71 -13.88
CA VAL A 544 10.25 -19.34 -12.86
C VAL A 544 8.86 -18.73 -12.92
N SER A 545 7.88 -19.53 -13.32
CA SER A 545 6.47 -19.13 -13.29
C SER A 545 5.93 -19.15 -11.85
N MET A 546 5.41 -18.02 -11.39
CA MET A 546 4.72 -17.85 -10.11
C MET A 546 3.20 -17.68 -10.27
N ARG A 547 2.61 -18.21 -11.36
CA ARG A 547 1.16 -18.23 -11.60
C ARG A 547 0.37 -18.74 -10.39
N ASN A 548 -0.85 -18.27 -10.22
CA ASN A 548 -1.78 -18.86 -9.25
C ASN A 548 -2.00 -20.36 -9.47
N HIS A 549 -2.21 -21.06 -8.36
CA HIS A 549 -2.68 -22.43 -8.40
C HIS A 549 -4.09 -22.46 -8.99
N TRP A 550 -4.43 -23.51 -9.73
CA TRP A 550 -5.72 -23.62 -10.43
C TRP A 550 -6.92 -23.43 -9.49
N PHE A 551 -6.81 -23.92 -8.25
CA PHE A 551 -7.82 -23.76 -7.21
C PHE A 551 -8.03 -22.28 -6.81
N THR A 552 -6.94 -21.53 -6.62
CA THR A 552 -7.01 -20.09 -6.30
C THR A 552 -7.61 -19.31 -7.46
N THR A 553 -7.26 -19.66 -8.70
CA THR A 553 -7.86 -19.08 -9.91
C THR A 553 -9.36 -19.35 -9.99
N LEU A 554 -9.80 -20.58 -9.71
CA LEU A 554 -11.21 -20.92 -9.68
C LEU A 554 -11.97 -20.11 -8.64
N ILE A 555 -11.46 -20.04 -7.41
CA ILE A 555 -12.07 -19.25 -6.33
C ILE A 555 -12.12 -17.77 -6.72
N ALA A 556 -11.04 -17.19 -7.22
CA ALA A 556 -11.01 -15.79 -7.63
C ALA A 556 -12.03 -15.50 -8.74
N GLY A 557 -12.16 -16.41 -9.71
CA GLY A 557 -13.18 -16.32 -10.77
C GLY A 557 -14.60 -16.40 -10.23
N LEU A 558 -14.87 -17.29 -9.27
CA LEU A 558 -16.18 -17.40 -8.61
C LEU A 558 -16.52 -16.15 -7.79
N VAL A 559 -15.56 -15.63 -7.03
CA VAL A 559 -15.72 -14.39 -6.26
C VAL A 559 -16.02 -13.23 -7.20
N TRP A 560 -15.26 -13.09 -8.29
CA TRP A 560 -15.51 -12.05 -9.28
C TRP A 560 -16.89 -12.17 -9.93
N LEU A 561 -17.30 -13.38 -10.30
CA LEU A 561 -18.63 -13.64 -10.87
C LEU A 561 -19.73 -13.25 -9.87
N LEU A 562 -19.58 -13.61 -8.60
CA LEU A 562 -20.53 -13.25 -7.55
C LEU A 562 -20.61 -11.73 -7.36
N ILE A 563 -19.47 -11.05 -7.30
CA ILE A 563 -19.41 -9.57 -7.22
C ILE A 563 -20.10 -8.93 -8.45
N ALA A 564 -19.85 -9.44 -9.65
CA ALA A 564 -20.47 -8.94 -10.87
C ALA A 564 -21.99 -9.15 -10.88
N VAL A 565 -22.46 -10.34 -10.50
CA VAL A 565 -23.90 -10.65 -10.41
C VAL A 565 -24.59 -9.78 -9.36
N MET A 566 -23.99 -9.63 -8.17
CA MET A 566 -24.52 -8.75 -7.12
C MET A 566 -24.61 -7.30 -7.58
N ASN A 567 -23.61 -6.80 -8.30
CA ASN A 567 -23.64 -5.45 -8.86
C ASN A 567 -24.71 -5.25 -9.93
N VAL A 568 -24.91 -6.23 -10.81
CA VAL A 568 -26.01 -6.19 -11.79
C VAL A 568 -27.36 -6.19 -11.06
N ALA A 569 -27.52 -7.02 -10.03
CA ALA A 569 -28.74 -7.02 -9.21
C ALA A 569 -28.98 -5.68 -8.52
N LEU A 570 -27.93 -5.08 -7.94
CA LEU A 570 -27.97 -3.76 -7.31
C LEU A 570 -28.45 -2.69 -8.30
N LEU A 571 -27.85 -2.64 -9.50
CA LEU A 571 -28.24 -1.68 -10.53
C LEU A 571 -29.70 -1.85 -10.98
N VAL A 572 -30.18 -3.09 -11.08
CA VAL A 572 -31.58 -3.38 -11.39
C VAL A 572 -32.50 -2.93 -10.26
N LEU A 573 -32.15 -3.19 -9.00
CA LEU A 573 -32.95 -2.76 -7.84
C LEU A 573 -33.04 -1.23 -7.75
N VAL A 574 -31.92 -0.54 -7.95
CA VAL A 574 -31.85 0.93 -8.02
C VAL A 574 -32.69 1.45 -9.18
N GLY A 575 -32.56 0.85 -10.37
CA GLY A 575 -33.34 1.24 -11.55
C GLY A 575 -34.85 1.00 -11.41
N LEU A 576 -35.26 0.07 -10.55
CA LEU A 576 -36.67 -0.20 -10.23
C LEU A 576 -37.22 0.67 -9.08
N GLY A 577 -36.40 1.56 -8.50
CA GLY A 577 -36.79 2.40 -7.37
C GLY A 577 -37.07 1.61 -6.09
N LYS A 578 -36.48 0.41 -5.95
CA LYS A 578 -36.57 -0.44 -4.76
C LYS A 578 -35.31 -0.36 -3.89
N ALA A 579 -34.55 0.71 -4.05
CA ALA A 579 -33.31 1.02 -3.35
C ALA A 579 -33.56 2.03 -2.23
#